data_AF-A0ABD5BI58-F1
#
_entry.id   AF-A0ABD5BI58-F1
#
_cell.length_a   1.000
_cell.length_b   1.000
_cell.length_c   1.000
_cell.angle_alpha   90.00
_cell.angle_beta   90.00
_cell.angle_gamma   90.00
#
_symmetry.space_group_name_H-M   'P 1'
#
loop_
_entity.id
_entity.type
_entity.pdbx_description
1 polymer ?
#
loop_
_entity_poly.entity_id
_entity_poly.type
_entity_poly.pdbx_seq_one_letter_code
_entity_poly.pdbx_strand_id
1 'polypeptide(L)' 'GFKIACLEEIAWRNGWLDDEGVKRAAQTLAKTGYGKYLLDLLHARPRQY' A
#
# COMPACT_ATOMS: atom_id res chain seq x y z
N GLY A 1 6.36 14.92 -9.86
CA GLY A 1 6.14 15.40 -8.48
C GLY A 1 6.18 14.21 -7.57
N PHE A 2 7.25 14.05 -6.80
CA PHE A 2 7.40 12.96 -5.85
C PHE A 2 6.37 13.14 -4.74
N LYS A 3 5.43 12.19 -4.61
CA LYS A 3 4.49 12.15 -3.47
C LYS A 3 5.30 11.71 -2.26
N ILE A 4 5.85 12.70 -1.56
CA ILE A 4 6.57 12.57 -0.30
C ILE A 4 5.64 11.87 0.69
N ALA A 5 6.14 10.78 1.29
CA ALA A 5 5.56 10.02 2.39
C ALA A 5 4.35 9.14 2.04
N CYS A 6 4.62 8.05 1.30
CA CYS A 6 3.78 6.85 1.29
C CYS A 6 3.93 6.13 2.65
N LEU A 7 3.35 6.69 3.73
CA LEU A 7 3.47 6.12 5.08
C LEU A 7 2.93 4.68 5.12
N GLU A 8 1.92 4.37 4.31
CA GLU A 8 1.40 3.01 4.17
C GLU A 8 2.43 2.03 3.57
N GLU A 9 3.21 2.44 2.56
CA GLU A 9 4.28 1.58 2.03
C GLU A 9 5.38 1.37 3.07
N ILE A 10 5.77 2.42 3.80
CA ILE A 10 6.77 2.30 4.87
C ILE A 10 6.26 1.37 5.98
N ALA A 11 5.01 1.53 6.41
CA ALA A 11 4.39 0.70 7.43
C ALA A 11 4.27 -0.77 6.97
N TRP A 12 3.89 -1.00 5.71
CA TRP A 12 3.84 -2.33 5.12
C TRP A 12 5.23 -2.97 5.01
N ARG A 13 6.24 -2.20 4.61
CA ARG A 13 7.62 -2.68 4.43
C ARG A 13 8.29 -2.95 5.76
N ASN A 14 8.02 -2.14 6.78
CA ASN A 14 8.46 -2.34 8.16
C ASN A 14 7.66 -3.42 8.91
N GLY A 15 6.58 -3.96 8.34
CA GLY A 15 5.72 -4.94 9.00
C GLY A 15 4.87 -4.36 10.14
N TRP A 16 4.68 -3.04 10.17
CA TRP A 16 3.75 -2.37 11.09
C TRP A 16 2.31 -2.47 10.60
N LEU A 17 2.11 -2.69 9.30
CA LEU A 17 0.81 -2.86 8.67
C LEU A 17 0.77 -4.18 7.91
N ASP A 18 -0.23 -4.99 8.24
CA ASP A 18 -0.52 -6.25 7.57
C ASP A 18 -1.07 -6.01 6.15
N ASP A 19 -0.95 -7.00 5.26
CA ASP A 19 -1.42 -6.89 3.88
C ASP A 19 -2.92 -6.51 3.81
N GLU A 20 -3.74 -6.99 4.75
CA GLU A 20 -5.14 -6.59 4.88
C GLU A 20 -5.35 -5.13 5.31
N GLY A 21 -4.47 -4.61 6.18
CA GLY A 21 -4.50 -3.21 6.61
C GLY A 21 -4.16 -2.28 5.45
N VAL A 22 -3.13 -2.64 4.69
CA VAL A 22 -2.74 -1.91 3.47
C VAL A 22 -3.85 -2.01 2.42
N LYS A 23 -4.44 -3.19 2.24
CA LYS A 23 -5.53 -3.39 1.27
C LYS A 23 -6.75 -2.53 1.59
N ARG A 24 -7.12 -2.38 2.86
CA ARG A 24 -8.21 -1.48 3.29
C ARG A 24 -7.90 -0.01 3.04
N ALA A 25 -6.67 0.42 3.36
CA ALA A 25 -6.21 1.78 3.07
C ALA A 25 -6.21 2.04 1.55
N ALA A 26 -5.66 1.10 0.78
CA ALA A 26 -5.59 1.14 -0.66
C ALA A 26 -6.98 1.11 -1.32
N GLN A 27 -7.96 0.37 -0.76
CA GLN A 27 -9.35 0.40 -1.20
C GLN A 27 -10.02 1.75 -0.95
N THR A 28 -9.81 2.34 0.23
CA THR A 28 -10.30 3.69 0.56
C THR A 28 -9.72 4.72 -0.41
N LEU A 29 -8.46 4.57 -0.76
CA LEU A 29 -7.72 5.43 -1.66
C LEU A 29 -7.80 4.98 -3.13
N ALA A 30 -8.55 3.92 -3.47
CA ALA A 30 -8.55 3.31 -4.81
C ALA A 30 -9.12 4.24 -5.88
N LYS A 31 -9.98 5.19 -5.46
CA LYS A 31 -10.48 6.28 -6.32
C LYS A 31 -9.38 7.30 -6.68
N THR A 32 -8.25 7.26 -5.99
CA THR A 32 -7.07 8.08 -6.28
C THR A 32 -6.01 7.23 -6.98
N GLY A 33 -5.16 7.86 -7.80
CA GLY A 33 -4.06 7.13 -8.45
C GLY A 33 -3.08 6.46 -7.47
N TYR A 34 -3.09 6.86 -6.20
CA TYR A 34 -2.24 6.29 -5.15
C TYR A 34 -2.77 4.96 -4.60
N GLY A 35 -4.07 4.84 -4.31
CA GLY A 35 -4.63 3.56 -3.88
C GLY A 35 -4.56 2.50 -4.97
N LYS A 36 -4.66 2.91 -6.24
CA LYS A 36 -4.45 2.02 -7.38
C LYS A 36 -3.00 1.51 -7.45
N TYR A 37 -2.01 2.36 -7.16
CA TYR A 37 -0.61 1.98 -7.05
C TYR A 37 -0.36 1.04 -5.85
N LEU A 38 -0.93 1.31 -4.67
CA LEU A 38 -0.81 0.43 -3.50
C LEU A 38 -1.44 -0.96 -3.75
N LEU A 39 -2.60 -1.04 -4.42
CA LEU A 39 -3.21 -2.32 -4.78
C LEU A 39 -2.34 -3.10 -5.76
N ASP A 40 -1.75 -2.42 -6.75
CA ASP A 40 -0.83 -3.04 -7.71
C ASP A 40 0.45 -3.52 -7.02
N LEU A 41 0.98 -2.74 -6.08
CA LEU A 41 2.14 -3.11 -5.26
C LEU A 41 1.89 -4.38 -4.43
N LEU A 42 0.72 -4.48 -3.79
CA LEU A 42 0.30 -5.66 -3.04
C LEU A 42 0.13 -6.90 -3.94
N HIS A 43 -0.36 -6.71 -5.18
CA HIS A 43 -0.49 -7.80 -6.15
C HIS A 43 0.87 -8.23 -6.73
N ALA A 44 1.77 -7.29 -7.00
CA ALA A 44 3.06 -7.54 -7.62
C ALA A 44 4.08 -8.11 -6.62
N ARG A 45 3.93 -7.79 -5.33
CA ARG A 45 4.81 -8.26 -4.26
C ARG A 45 3.99 -8.73 -3.06
N PRO A 46 3.32 -9.89 -3.14
CA PRO A 46 2.82 -10.50 -1.92
C PRO A 46 4.01 -10.68 -0.96
N ARG A 47 3.90 -10.18 0.29
CA ARG A 47 4.92 -10.46 1.31
C ARG A 47 5.11 -11.98 1.33
N GLN A 48 6.31 -12.43 0.98
CA GLN A 48 6.64 -13.84 1.13
C GLN A 48 6.62 -14.10 2.64
N TYR A 49 5.65 -14.92 3.05
CA TYR A 49 5.50 -15.39 4.42
C TYR A 49 6.75 -16.16 4.86
#